data_AF-A0A267T1N0-F1
#
_entry.id   AF-A0A267T1N0-F1
#
_cell.length_a   1.000
_cell.length_b   1.000
_cell.length_c   1.000
_cell.angle_alpha   90.00
_cell.angle_beta   90.00
_cell.angle_gamma   90.00
#
_symmetry.space_group_name_H-M   'P 1'
#
loop_
_entity.id
_entity.type
_entity.pdbx_description
1 polymer ?
#
loop_
_entity_poly.entity_id
_entity_poly.type
_entity_poly.pdbx_seq_one_letter_code
_entity_poly.pdbx_strand_id
1 'polypeptide(L)'
;MNYLDLFKVRSNAQQIRQKIAEFEKETNVVFPPYFRVFIENYDSLYNIGEELGIFYDNRFQRKRNMIFTYYSNDRDNILFQNLFNLDEIIPNMKAVYPKDHEIWQQDFIAFGECAFQIYLLVGVGEHNKDKIYAEAATEKVKLRFLCDNIFDFFRDYIVEVDESCLPAGKTANDLYKNWGEDFWRVREE
;
A
#
# COMPACT_ATOMS: atom_id res chain seq x y z
N MET A 1 -7.55 13.57 -4.93
CA MET A 1 -6.13 13.25 -5.22
C MET A 1 -6.08 11.76 -5.52
N ASN A 2 -5.43 11.33 -6.59
CA ASN A 2 -5.32 9.89 -6.86
C ASN A 2 -4.20 9.32 -5.97
N TYR A 3 -4.41 8.17 -5.32
CA TYR A 3 -3.39 7.54 -4.48
C TYR A 3 -2.11 7.21 -5.27
N LEU A 4 -2.25 6.92 -6.58
CA LEU A 4 -1.12 6.68 -7.48
C LEU A 4 -0.19 7.89 -7.60
N ASP A 5 -0.72 9.12 -7.51
CA ASP A 5 0.08 10.35 -7.59
C ASP A 5 1.01 10.50 -6.38
N LEU A 6 0.78 9.73 -5.32
CA LEU A 6 1.55 9.76 -4.10
C LEU A 6 2.73 8.81 -4.13
N PHE A 7 2.77 7.84 -5.05
CA PHE A 7 3.93 6.98 -5.16
C PHE A 7 5.11 7.73 -5.80
N LYS A 8 6.28 7.59 -5.18
CA LYS A 8 7.52 8.08 -5.77
C LYS A 8 7.87 7.24 -6.99
N VAL A 9 8.13 7.93 -8.11
CA VAL A 9 8.65 7.31 -9.32
C VAL A 9 10.10 6.89 -9.09
N ARG A 10 10.42 5.64 -9.44
CA ARG A 10 11.76 5.07 -9.30
C ARG A 10 12.71 5.71 -10.31
N SER A 11 13.87 6.14 -9.84
CA SER A 11 14.92 6.73 -10.70
C SER A 11 15.83 5.69 -11.37
N ASN A 12 15.83 4.44 -10.90
CA ASN A 12 16.73 3.38 -11.37
C ASN A 12 15.96 2.13 -11.87
N ALA A 13 15.32 2.27 -13.03
CA ALA A 13 14.53 1.19 -13.65
C ALA A 13 15.38 -0.04 -14.04
N GLN A 14 16.66 0.14 -14.37
CA GLN A 14 17.52 -0.98 -14.79
C GLN A 14 17.83 -1.92 -13.64
N GLN A 15 18.16 -1.37 -12.46
CA GLN A 15 18.46 -2.17 -11.28
C GLN A 15 17.24 -2.98 -10.83
N ILE A 16 16.04 -2.40 -10.85
CA ILE A 16 14.84 -3.13 -10.43
C ILE A 16 14.49 -4.25 -11.42
N ARG A 17 14.68 -4.06 -12.73
CA ARG A 17 14.48 -5.12 -13.73
C ARG A 17 15.39 -6.31 -13.50
N GLN A 18 16.65 -6.06 -13.12
CA GLN A 18 17.57 -7.13 -12.77
C GLN A 18 17.07 -7.90 -11.54
N LYS A 19 16.67 -7.19 -10.47
CA LYS A 19 16.12 -7.84 -9.27
C LYS A 19 14.84 -8.64 -9.55
N ILE A 20 13.98 -8.15 -10.44
CA ILE A 20 12.80 -8.87 -10.89
C ILE A 20 13.22 -10.17 -11.58
N ALA A 21 14.14 -10.10 -12.55
CA ALA A 21 14.60 -11.30 -13.27
C ALA A 21 15.27 -12.33 -12.34
N GLU A 22 16.02 -11.87 -11.34
CA GLU A 22 16.60 -12.72 -10.30
C GLU A 22 15.50 -13.39 -9.46
N PHE A 23 14.53 -12.61 -8.97
CA PHE A 23 13.38 -13.13 -8.22
C PHE A 23 12.60 -14.19 -9.01
N GLU A 24 12.27 -13.91 -10.27
CA GLU A 24 11.48 -14.83 -11.11
C GLU A 24 12.24 -16.12 -11.39
N LYS A 25 13.56 -16.04 -11.57
CA LYS A 25 14.42 -17.20 -11.75
C LYS A 25 14.50 -18.06 -10.48
N GLU A 26 14.58 -17.44 -9.30
CA GLU A 26 14.71 -18.14 -8.01
C GLU A 26 13.39 -18.77 -7.56
N THR A 27 12.27 -18.12 -7.85
CA THR A 27 10.94 -18.53 -7.37
C THR A 27 10.14 -19.31 -8.41
N ASN A 28 10.55 -19.27 -9.68
CA ASN A 28 9.79 -19.77 -10.82
C ASN A 28 8.39 -19.12 -10.94
N VAL A 29 8.22 -17.92 -10.39
CA VAL A 29 7.04 -17.07 -10.56
C VAL A 29 7.34 -16.03 -11.61
N VAL A 30 6.38 -15.76 -12.50
CA VAL A 30 6.48 -14.64 -13.46
C VAL A 30 5.47 -13.58 -13.06
N PHE A 31 5.93 -12.35 -12.82
CA PHE A 31 5.04 -11.24 -12.51
C PHE A 31 4.16 -10.92 -13.72
N PRO A 32 2.85 -10.69 -13.50
CA PRO A 32 1.95 -10.38 -14.58
C PRO A 32 2.19 -8.94 -15.09
N PRO A 33 1.80 -8.64 -16.34
CA PRO A 33 2.23 -7.41 -17.03
C PRO A 33 1.96 -6.10 -16.29
N TYR A 34 0.75 -5.88 -15.74
CA TYR A 34 0.45 -4.63 -15.06
C TYR A 34 1.20 -4.51 -13.74
N PHE A 35 1.26 -5.61 -12.99
CA PHE A 35 2.02 -5.63 -11.74
C PHE A 35 3.52 -5.39 -11.98
N ARG A 36 4.10 -5.99 -13.02
CA ARG A 36 5.49 -5.75 -13.44
C ARG A 36 5.74 -4.28 -13.75
N VAL A 37 4.89 -3.67 -14.57
CA VAL A 37 5.00 -2.24 -14.90
C VAL A 37 4.96 -1.40 -13.63
N PHE A 38 4.08 -1.74 -12.69
CA PHE A 38 4.00 -1.03 -11.43
C PHE A 38 5.30 -1.11 -10.62
N ILE A 39 5.82 -2.31 -10.33
CA ILE A 39 7.05 -2.47 -9.52
C ILE A 39 8.31 -1.89 -10.22
N GLU A 40 8.34 -1.87 -11.55
CA GLU A 40 9.45 -1.28 -12.31
C GLU A 40 9.48 0.24 -12.19
N ASN A 41 8.32 0.89 -12.07
CA ASN A 41 8.19 2.34 -12.16
C ASN A 41 7.96 3.03 -10.81
N TYR A 42 7.39 2.33 -9.82
CA TYR A 42 7.08 2.90 -8.51
C TYR A 42 7.97 2.33 -7.41
N ASP A 43 8.29 3.17 -6.43
CA ASP A 43 9.08 2.77 -5.27
C ASP A 43 8.18 2.18 -4.18
N SER A 44 8.29 0.87 -3.95
CA SER A 44 7.55 0.13 -2.93
C SER A 44 7.90 0.53 -1.50
N LEU A 45 9.09 1.12 -1.31
CA LEU A 45 9.57 1.60 -0.01
C LEU A 45 9.00 2.97 0.37
N TYR A 46 8.29 3.63 -0.54
CA TYR A 46 7.77 4.96 -0.27
C TYR A 46 6.51 4.86 0.60
N ASN A 47 6.65 5.24 1.88
CA ASN A 47 5.53 5.34 2.80
C ASN A 47 4.80 6.66 2.57
N ILE A 48 3.67 6.58 1.86
CA ILE A 48 2.82 7.72 1.50
C ILE A 48 2.39 8.55 2.73
N GLY A 49 2.32 7.93 3.92
CA GLY A 49 1.95 8.59 5.16
C GLY A 49 2.97 9.60 5.70
N GLU A 50 4.25 9.50 5.33
CA GLU A 50 5.30 10.31 5.97
C GLU A 50 5.43 11.74 5.43
N GLU A 51 5.00 12.02 4.19
CA GLU A 51 5.31 13.31 3.57
C GLU A 51 4.11 14.24 3.36
N LEU A 52 2.90 13.69 3.21
CA LEU A 52 1.74 14.48 2.76
C LEU A 52 0.82 14.93 3.91
N GLY A 53 0.72 14.10 4.93
CA GLY A 53 -0.29 14.23 5.99
C GLY A 53 0.23 14.61 7.36
N ILE A 54 1.50 14.98 7.50
CA ILE A 54 2.04 15.23 8.83
C ILE A 54 1.72 16.66 9.29
N PHE A 55 1.10 16.80 10.46
CA PHE A 55 1.04 18.07 11.19
C PHE A 55 1.75 17.98 12.53
N TYR A 56 2.20 19.12 13.04
CA TYR A 56 2.73 19.24 14.39
C TYR A 56 1.59 19.54 15.37
N ASP A 57 1.35 18.62 16.30
CA ASP A 57 0.30 18.73 17.30
C ASP A 57 0.86 19.30 18.60
N ASN A 58 0.63 20.60 18.84
CA ASN A 58 1.12 21.30 20.04
C ASN A 58 0.61 20.68 21.35
N ARG A 59 -0.53 19.98 21.35
CA ARG A 59 -1.07 19.30 22.54
C ARG A 59 -0.14 18.18 23.03
N PHE A 60 0.55 17.53 22.09
CA PHE A 60 1.42 16.38 22.35
C PHE A 60 2.89 16.65 22.04
N GLN A 61 3.22 17.86 21.57
CA GLN A 61 4.58 18.28 21.18
C GLN A 61 5.24 17.30 20.19
N ARG A 62 4.47 16.76 19.25
CA ARG A 62 4.95 15.78 18.26
C ARG A 62 4.25 15.89 16.90
N LYS A 63 4.94 15.41 15.87
CA LYS A 63 4.37 15.21 14.53
C LYS A 63 3.36 14.05 14.55
N ARG A 64 2.23 14.22 13.87
CA ARG A 64 1.16 13.22 13.72
C ARG A 64 0.65 13.21 12.29
N ASN A 65 0.17 12.06 11.83
CA ASN A 65 -0.51 11.95 10.54
C ASN A 65 -1.98 12.39 10.69
N MET A 66 -2.50 13.13 9.72
CA MET A 66 -3.90 13.53 9.59
C MET A 66 -4.54 13.01 8.30
N ILE A 67 -3.79 12.31 7.46
CA ILE A 67 -4.33 11.70 6.25
C ILE A 67 -4.85 10.31 6.61
N PHE A 68 -6.10 10.08 6.23
CA PHE A 68 -6.75 8.79 6.29
C PHE A 68 -6.95 8.27 4.87
N THR A 69 -6.55 7.02 4.66
CA THR A 69 -6.65 6.36 3.35
C THR A 69 -7.51 5.12 3.47
N TYR A 70 -8.40 4.93 2.51
CA TYR A 70 -9.31 3.79 2.52
C TYR A 70 -9.70 3.39 1.10
N TYR A 71 -10.01 2.11 0.93
CA TYR A 71 -10.53 1.60 -0.33
C TYR A 71 -12.01 1.97 -0.47
N SER A 72 -12.37 2.64 -1.57
CA SER A 72 -13.72 3.18 -1.78
C SER A 72 -14.84 2.13 -1.65
N ASN A 73 -14.60 0.91 -2.13
CA ASN A 73 -15.58 -0.17 -2.11
C ASN A 73 -15.58 -0.96 -0.78
N ASP A 74 -14.62 -0.71 0.11
CA ASP A 74 -14.55 -1.36 1.43
C ASP A 74 -13.70 -0.56 2.43
N ARG A 75 -14.32 0.49 2.97
CA ARG A 75 -13.68 1.45 3.87
C ARG A 75 -13.13 0.82 5.15
N ASP A 76 -13.82 -0.19 5.69
CA ASP A 76 -13.55 -0.67 7.04
C ASP A 76 -12.54 -1.83 7.06
N ASN A 77 -12.42 -2.59 5.97
CA ASN A 77 -11.55 -3.77 5.95
C ASN A 77 -10.28 -3.57 5.12
N ILE A 78 -10.28 -2.74 4.08
CA ILE A 78 -9.11 -2.59 3.19
C ILE A 78 -8.44 -1.24 3.46
N LEU A 79 -7.57 -1.27 4.48
CA LEU A 79 -6.73 -0.16 4.91
C LEU A 79 -5.27 -0.45 4.56
N PHE A 80 -4.85 -0.05 3.37
CA PHE A 80 -3.49 -0.24 2.88
C PHE A 80 -2.43 0.31 3.85
N GLN A 81 -1.43 -0.51 4.19
CA GLN A 81 -0.31 -0.11 5.05
C GLN A 81 0.99 0.04 4.26
N ASN A 82 1.40 -1.02 3.55
CA ASN A 82 2.69 -1.07 2.88
C ASN A 82 2.71 -2.09 1.75
N LEU A 83 3.59 -1.84 0.78
CA LEU A 83 4.02 -2.82 -0.20
C LEU A 83 5.21 -3.61 0.36
N PHE A 84 5.33 -4.86 -0.06
CA PHE A 84 6.51 -5.66 0.16
C PHE A 84 7.56 -5.37 -0.90
N ASN A 85 8.82 -5.36 -0.48
CA ASN A 85 9.94 -5.47 -1.40
C ASN A 85 10.04 -6.89 -1.97
N LEU A 86 10.71 -7.03 -3.12
CA LEU A 86 10.85 -8.33 -3.78
C LEU A 86 11.47 -9.40 -2.88
N ASP A 87 12.44 -9.02 -2.05
CA ASP A 87 13.11 -9.88 -1.07
C ASP A 87 12.23 -10.21 0.16
N GLU A 88 11.14 -9.47 0.38
CA GLU A 88 10.19 -9.67 1.47
C GLU A 88 9.00 -10.54 1.08
N ILE A 89 8.62 -10.60 -0.21
CA ILE A 89 7.44 -11.33 -0.71
C ILE A 89 7.43 -12.78 -0.21
N ILE A 90 8.47 -13.56 -0.54
CA ILE A 90 8.48 -15.00 -0.21
C ILE A 90 8.64 -15.25 1.30
N PRO A 91 9.54 -14.55 2.04
CA PRO A 91 9.60 -14.67 3.49
C PRO A 91 8.27 -14.35 4.18
N ASN A 92 7.60 -13.25 3.81
CA ASN A 92 6.32 -12.87 4.39
C ASN A 92 5.24 -13.90 4.07
N MET A 93 5.15 -14.37 2.82
CA MET A 93 4.21 -15.44 2.48
C MET A 93 4.45 -16.71 3.30
N LYS A 94 5.70 -17.13 3.52
CA LYS A 94 6.02 -18.32 4.33
C LYS A 94 5.73 -18.14 5.82
N ALA A 95 5.85 -16.92 6.33
CA ALA A 95 5.53 -16.61 7.72
C ALA A 95 4.03 -16.68 8.00
N VAL A 96 3.22 -16.34 6.99
CA VAL A 96 1.77 -16.23 7.08
C VAL A 96 1.07 -17.53 6.70
N TYR A 97 1.51 -18.14 5.60
CA TYR A 97 0.89 -19.29 5.00
C TYR A 97 1.78 -20.54 5.18
N PRO A 98 1.35 -21.52 5.99
CA PRO A 98 1.98 -22.83 6.06
C PRO A 98 2.17 -23.44 4.67
N LYS A 99 3.18 -24.28 4.47
CA LYS A 99 3.54 -24.83 3.14
C LYS A 99 2.41 -25.64 2.48
N ASP A 100 1.50 -26.18 3.28
CA ASP A 100 0.32 -26.95 2.89
C ASP A 100 -0.94 -26.10 2.72
N HIS A 101 -0.85 -24.78 2.96
CA HIS A 101 -1.95 -23.84 2.75
C HIS A 101 -2.35 -23.79 1.27
N GLU A 102 -3.66 -23.74 1.01
CA GLU A 102 -4.21 -23.80 -0.36
C GLU A 102 -3.73 -22.66 -1.26
N ILE A 103 -3.39 -21.51 -0.68
CA ILE A 103 -2.92 -20.34 -1.44
C ILE A 103 -1.67 -20.63 -2.28
N TRP A 104 -0.80 -21.54 -1.81
CA TRP A 104 0.40 -21.94 -2.55
C TRP A 104 0.08 -22.71 -3.84
N GLN A 105 -1.15 -23.20 -4.00
CA GLN A 105 -1.62 -23.95 -5.17
C GLN A 105 -2.49 -23.09 -6.11
N GLN A 106 -2.77 -21.84 -5.75
CA GLN A 106 -3.71 -20.98 -6.46
C GLN A 106 -3.03 -19.90 -7.30
N ASP A 107 -1.74 -20.04 -7.59
CA ASP A 107 -0.97 -19.09 -8.41
C ASP A 107 -1.12 -17.63 -7.93
N PHE A 108 -0.93 -17.39 -6.64
CA PHE A 108 -0.91 -16.06 -6.04
C PHE A 108 0.44 -15.75 -5.41
N ILE A 109 0.78 -14.46 -5.38
CA ILE A 109 1.85 -13.93 -4.54
C ILE A 109 1.35 -12.74 -3.75
N ALA A 110 1.82 -12.61 -2.51
CA ALA A 110 1.55 -11.43 -1.71
C ALA A 110 2.43 -10.26 -2.14
N PHE A 111 1.87 -9.07 -2.25
CA PHE A 111 2.62 -7.86 -2.62
C PHE A 111 2.53 -6.74 -1.59
N GLY A 112 1.72 -6.91 -0.55
CA GLY A 112 1.60 -5.93 0.52
C GLY A 112 0.64 -6.40 1.60
N GLU A 113 0.46 -5.55 2.59
CA GLU A 113 -0.45 -5.78 3.71
C GLU A 113 -1.33 -4.56 3.98
N CYS A 114 -2.49 -4.87 4.53
CA CYS A 114 -3.46 -3.94 5.04
C CYS A 114 -3.56 -4.13 6.57
N ALA A 115 -4.28 -3.21 7.22
CA ALA A 115 -4.62 -3.39 8.62
C ALA A 115 -5.34 -4.72 8.88
N PHE A 116 -5.33 -5.14 10.14
CA PHE A 116 -6.02 -6.35 10.61
C PHE A 116 -5.53 -7.66 9.98
N GLN A 117 -4.24 -7.75 9.65
CA GLN A 117 -3.60 -8.96 9.11
C GLN A 117 -4.22 -9.42 7.78
N ILE A 118 -4.63 -8.45 6.96
CA ILE A 118 -5.10 -8.70 5.59
C ILE A 118 -3.92 -8.55 4.64
N TYR A 119 -3.67 -9.57 3.84
CA TYR A 119 -2.65 -9.57 2.81
C TYR A 119 -3.26 -9.26 1.46
N LEU A 120 -2.55 -8.46 0.69
CA LEU A 120 -2.90 -8.16 -0.70
C LEU A 120 -2.14 -9.12 -1.60
N LEU A 121 -2.89 -9.78 -2.48
CA LEU A 121 -2.40 -10.83 -3.35
C LEU A 121 -2.61 -10.43 -4.80
N VAL A 122 -1.65 -10.78 -5.66
CA VAL A 122 -1.77 -10.64 -7.12
C VAL A 122 -1.72 -12.02 -7.76
N GLY A 123 -2.64 -12.27 -8.70
CA GLY A 123 -2.66 -13.51 -9.47
C GLY A 123 -1.55 -13.55 -10.52
N VAL A 124 -0.76 -14.62 -10.50
CA VAL A 124 0.36 -14.87 -11.41
C VAL A 124 0.06 -15.99 -12.42
N GLY A 125 -1.02 -16.73 -12.22
CA GLY A 125 -1.48 -17.80 -13.11
C GLY A 125 -2.32 -17.26 -14.27
N GLU A 126 -2.43 -18.03 -15.35
CA GLU A 126 -3.19 -17.59 -16.54
C GLU A 126 -4.70 -17.36 -16.25
N HIS A 127 -5.26 -18.01 -15.23
CA HIS A 127 -6.67 -17.91 -14.86
C HIS A 127 -7.00 -16.69 -13.96
N ASN A 128 -6.00 -16.15 -13.26
CA ASN A 128 -6.15 -15.05 -12.29
C ASN A 128 -5.18 -13.88 -12.56
N LYS A 129 -4.49 -13.90 -13.70
CA LYS A 129 -3.45 -12.93 -14.10
C LYS A 129 -3.83 -11.48 -13.82
N ASP A 130 -2.91 -10.75 -13.20
CA ASP A 130 -3.00 -9.33 -12.78
C ASP A 130 -4.07 -9.01 -11.72
N LYS A 131 -5.08 -9.85 -11.53
CA LYS A 131 -6.18 -9.60 -10.59
C LYS A 131 -5.67 -9.48 -9.15
N ILE A 132 -6.25 -8.53 -8.42
CA ILE A 132 -5.89 -8.22 -7.04
C ILE A 132 -6.94 -8.79 -6.10
N TYR A 133 -6.46 -9.45 -5.05
CA TYR A 133 -7.27 -10.05 -4.01
C TYR A 133 -6.81 -9.57 -2.62
N ALA A 134 -7.72 -9.65 -1.65
CA ALA A 134 -7.41 -9.58 -0.23
C ALA A 134 -7.73 -10.92 0.42
N GLU A 135 -6.89 -11.32 1.37
CA GLU A 135 -7.12 -12.49 2.21
C GLU A 135 -6.64 -12.17 3.62
N ALA A 136 -7.43 -12.49 4.64
CA ALA A 136 -6.88 -12.53 5.99
C ALA A 136 -6.36 -13.93 6.26
N ALA A 137 -5.19 -14.03 6.87
CA ALA A 137 -4.64 -15.32 7.30
C ALA A 137 -5.52 -16.02 8.37
N THR A 138 -6.48 -15.30 8.94
CA THR A 138 -7.47 -15.83 9.87
C THR A 138 -8.76 -16.19 9.13
N GLU A 139 -9.44 -17.26 9.57
CA GLU A 139 -10.63 -17.85 8.90
C GLU A 139 -11.83 -16.89 8.66
N LYS A 140 -11.76 -15.64 9.11
CA LYS A 140 -12.84 -14.65 8.97
C LYS A 140 -12.90 -13.97 7.60
N VAL A 141 -11.78 -13.84 6.87
CA VAL A 141 -11.77 -13.24 5.53
C VAL A 141 -11.24 -14.25 4.53
N LYS A 142 -12.17 -14.88 3.80
CA LYS A 142 -11.85 -15.70 2.64
C LYS A 142 -11.21 -14.85 1.55
N LEU A 143 -10.35 -15.47 0.73
CA LEU A 143 -9.82 -14.88 -0.49
C LEU A 143 -10.92 -14.13 -1.26
N ARG A 144 -10.74 -12.82 -1.41
CA ARG A 144 -11.74 -11.91 -1.98
C ARG A 144 -11.14 -11.09 -3.11
N PHE A 145 -11.78 -11.17 -4.28
CA PHE A 145 -11.45 -10.32 -5.42
C PHE A 145 -11.72 -8.85 -5.11
N LEU A 146 -10.79 -7.96 -5.46
CA LEU A 146 -10.93 -6.51 -5.32
C LEU A 146 -11.06 -5.83 -6.68
N CYS A 147 -10.15 -6.09 -7.61
CA CYS A 147 -10.11 -5.44 -8.92
C CYS A 147 -9.22 -6.20 -9.92
N ASP A 148 -9.25 -5.79 -11.19
CA ASP A 148 -8.59 -6.50 -12.29
C ASP A 148 -7.07 -6.29 -12.39
N ASN A 149 -6.53 -5.23 -11.78
CA ASN A 149 -5.09 -4.95 -11.75
C ASN A 149 -4.71 -3.96 -10.66
N ILE A 150 -3.40 -3.85 -10.40
CA ILE A 150 -2.81 -2.98 -9.38
C ILE A 150 -3.10 -1.48 -9.58
N PHE A 151 -3.29 -1.02 -10.82
CA PHE A 151 -3.59 0.40 -11.08
C PHE A 151 -5.03 0.72 -10.76
N ASP A 152 -5.96 -0.19 -11.07
CA ASP A 152 -7.36 -0.07 -10.66
C ASP A 152 -7.48 -0.12 -9.14
N PHE A 153 -6.71 -0.99 -8.47
CA PHE A 153 -6.65 -1.06 -7.02
C PHE A 153 -6.34 0.32 -6.41
N PHE A 154 -5.25 0.96 -6.81
CA PHE A 154 -4.87 2.26 -6.25
C PHE A 154 -5.70 3.42 -6.78
N ARG A 155 -6.36 3.30 -7.93
CA ARG A 155 -7.32 4.31 -8.41
C ARG A 155 -8.53 4.41 -7.48
N ASP A 156 -8.95 3.28 -6.91
CA ASP A 156 -10.09 3.19 -6.01
C ASP A 156 -9.74 3.52 -4.55
N TYR A 157 -8.48 3.87 -4.25
CA TYR A 157 -8.07 4.38 -2.93
C TYR A 157 -8.39 5.87 -2.81
N ILE A 158 -9.12 6.20 -1.74
CA ILE A 158 -9.47 7.56 -1.38
C ILE A 158 -8.48 8.06 -0.33
N VAL A 159 -8.08 9.32 -0.48
CA VAL A 159 -7.17 10.05 0.42
C VAL A 159 -7.90 11.27 0.95
N GLU A 160 -8.13 11.30 2.26
CA GLU A 160 -8.87 12.36 2.94
C GLU A 160 -8.10 12.88 4.14
N VAL A 161 -8.33 14.15 4.48
CA VAL A 161 -7.88 14.71 5.75
C VAL A 161 -8.88 14.29 6.83
N ASP A 162 -8.41 13.54 7.82
CA ASP A 162 -9.15 13.26 9.04
C ASP A 162 -9.07 14.46 9.99
N GLU A 163 -10.03 15.37 9.87
CA GLU A 163 -10.14 16.55 10.73
C GLU A 163 -10.34 16.18 12.21
N SER A 164 -10.79 14.96 12.54
CA SER A 164 -10.92 14.52 13.93
C SER A 164 -9.58 14.41 14.66
N CYS A 165 -8.48 14.31 13.91
CA CYS A 165 -7.13 14.34 14.46
C CYS A 165 -6.69 15.75 14.90
N LEU A 166 -7.29 16.81 14.36
CA LEU A 166 -6.91 18.20 14.63
C LEU A 166 -7.35 18.65 16.04
N PRO A 167 -6.81 19.77 16.55
CA PRO A 167 -7.34 20.41 17.75
C PRO A 167 -8.84 20.74 17.61
N ALA A 168 -9.57 20.71 18.72
CA ALA A 168 -11.02 20.95 18.70
C ALA A 168 -11.35 22.30 18.05
N GLY A 169 -12.31 22.30 17.13
CA GLY A 169 -12.74 23.49 16.39
C GLY A 169 -11.84 23.88 15.21
N LYS A 170 -10.76 23.13 14.93
CA LYS A 170 -9.88 23.35 13.78
C LYS A 170 -10.26 22.45 12.61
N THR A 171 -10.04 22.96 11.41
CA THR A 171 -10.34 22.33 10.12
C THR A 171 -9.09 22.30 9.25
N ALA A 172 -9.15 21.63 8.10
CA ALA A 172 -8.07 21.66 7.12
C ALA A 172 -7.70 23.09 6.65
N ASN A 173 -8.64 24.04 6.71
CA ASN A 173 -8.38 25.44 6.33
C ASN A 173 -7.51 26.20 7.34
N ASP A 174 -7.38 25.67 8.57
CA ASP A 174 -6.50 26.23 9.60
C ASP A 174 -5.05 25.76 9.46
N LEU A 175 -4.78 24.87 8.48
CA LEU A 175 -3.44 24.36 8.22
C LEU A 175 -2.60 25.38 7.46
N TYR A 176 -1.35 25.53 7.88
CA TYR A 176 -0.34 26.33 7.19
C TYR A 176 1.03 25.69 7.32
N LYS A 177 1.98 26.12 6.50
CA LYS A 177 3.34 25.58 6.50
C LYS A 177 4.32 26.73 6.32
N ASN A 178 5.32 26.83 7.19
CA ASN A 178 6.39 27.82 6.97
C ASN A 178 7.35 27.32 5.90
N TRP A 179 8.09 28.25 5.30
CA TRP A 179 9.15 27.91 4.37
C TRP A 179 10.20 27.01 5.01
N GLY A 180 10.54 25.91 4.33
CA GLY A 180 11.53 24.93 4.78
C GLY A 180 11.03 23.88 5.78
N GLU A 181 9.77 23.96 6.23
CA GLU A 181 9.18 22.88 7.02
C GLU A 181 8.79 21.70 6.12
N ASP A 182 8.75 20.49 6.68
CA ASP A 182 8.23 19.28 6.04
C ASP A 182 6.84 18.89 6.58
N PHE A 183 6.35 19.55 7.64
CA PHE A 183 5.04 19.31 8.27
C PHE A 183 4.12 20.55 8.21
N TRP A 184 2.83 20.32 8.43
CA TRP A 184 1.81 21.36 8.60
C TRP A 184 1.72 21.82 10.06
N ARG A 185 1.40 23.08 10.27
CA ARG A 185 1.02 23.67 11.54
C ARG A 185 -0.47 23.98 11.54
N VAL A 186 -1.04 24.03 12.73
CA VAL A 186 -2.41 24.48 12.94
C VAL A 186 -2.36 25.90 13.50
N ARG A 187 -3.12 26.83 12.92
CA ARG A 187 -3.18 28.21 13.43
C ARG A 187 -3.74 28.21 14.86
N GLU A 188 -2.95 28.72 15.79
CA GLU A 188 -3.44 29.12 17.11
C GLU A 188 -4.16 30.48 16.94
N GLU A 189 -5.30 30.67 17.60
CA GLU A 189 -6.02 31.94 17.57
C GLU A 189 -5.21 33.07 18.22
#